data_AF-A0A518CKU4-F1
#
_entry.id   AF-A0A518CKU4-F1
#
_cell.length_a   1.000
_cell.length_b   1.000
_cell.length_c   1.000
_cell.angle_alpha   90.00
_cell.angle_beta   90.00
_cell.angle_gamma   90.00
#
_symmetry.space_group_name_H-M   'P 1'
#
loop_
_entity.id
_entity.type
_entity.pdbx_description
1 polymer ?
#
loop_
_entity_poly.entity_id
_entity_poly.type
_entity_poly.pdbx_seq_one_letter_code
_entity_poly.pdbx_strand_id
1 'polypeptide(L)'
;MAEVEHKVTETKKNSFLFKYRWWILLGIIIIGGGLQTAAWFHYDDERTAQVFSFYPVTGGTGLALVLWWTFVSGFSKRTRLAGLALMALPAIVFLTLYKYERFQGDMLPTWSWRWQPSAAEKRANFISAQNSGDGELEQVTLSVSEGDWPHFRGDDWDGTVLDFGLDPDWDANPPQLLWKHPVGMGWSSFAVVGDYVFTQEQRGTSEKPEESVVCYDLQTGDQRWVYADPVWFSETLGSDGPRATPTFFDSKIYALGATGILNCLDASTGKLIWSRDILEDAEAGNLTWAMSASPLVYDDFVVCNPGGDQNKSVVKYNRNDGSIVWQSGSRAAGYAGAVLATIGDVRQLLVFDGDGLGSFGEATGEQLWFYEWTNQPKVNAALPVVLDDESIFISSGYAVGSARLKPVQDEDGAWAVEEVWVSKNKFRLKFQDAVLIGDYAYGADDGILAALDLSTGKRLWKKGRYGYGQIVRVDDYIIVLTEQGDLALVEATPEEMTELYRMPALQGGITWNHPAVAGDKLLIRNAEEAACYVLPRKEK
;
A
#
# COMPACT_ATOMS: atom_id res chain seq x y z
N MET A 1 -46.87 -48.83 -38.53
CA MET A 1 -45.79 -48.00 -39.11
C MET A 1 -45.27 -46.94 -38.14
N ALA A 2 -46.13 -46.21 -37.42
CA ALA A 2 -45.71 -45.22 -36.43
C ALA A 2 -44.83 -45.78 -35.27
N GLU A 3 -45.07 -47.02 -34.83
CA GLU A 3 -44.29 -47.66 -33.75
C GLU A 3 -42.87 -48.08 -34.19
N VAL A 4 -42.67 -48.32 -35.49
CA VAL A 4 -41.37 -48.67 -36.08
C VAL A 4 -40.54 -47.41 -36.33
N GLU A 5 -41.18 -46.32 -36.76
CA GLU A 5 -40.52 -45.00 -36.86
C GLU A 5 -40.09 -44.47 -35.49
N HIS A 6 -40.90 -44.66 -34.44
CA HIS A 6 -40.52 -44.24 -33.09
C HIS A 6 -39.30 -45.01 -32.57
N LYS A 7 -39.27 -46.35 -32.73
CA LYS A 7 -38.11 -47.18 -32.36
C LYS A 7 -36.84 -46.85 -33.15
N VAL A 8 -36.94 -46.59 -34.45
CA VAL A 8 -35.77 -46.26 -35.30
C VAL A 8 -35.19 -44.89 -34.93
N THR A 9 -36.04 -43.94 -34.54
CA THR A 9 -35.63 -42.60 -34.13
C THR A 9 -34.95 -42.63 -32.75
N GLU A 10 -35.48 -43.40 -31.79
CA GLU A 10 -34.87 -43.63 -30.47
C GLU A 10 -33.52 -44.34 -30.56
N THR A 11 -33.42 -45.36 -31.43
CA THR A 11 -32.18 -46.13 -31.63
C THR A 11 -31.07 -45.27 -32.28
N LYS A 12 -31.42 -44.39 -33.23
CA LYS A 12 -30.49 -43.42 -33.81
C LYS A 12 -30.03 -42.35 -32.81
N LYS A 13 -30.92 -41.90 -31.92
CA LYS A 13 -30.60 -40.92 -30.87
C LYS A 13 -29.65 -41.51 -29.82
N ASN A 14 -29.88 -42.76 -29.40
CA ASN A 14 -28.98 -43.50 -28.51
C ASN A 14 -27.62 -43.81 -29.17
N SER A 15 -27.61 -44.08 -30.48
CA SER A 15 -26.37 -44.29 -31.26
C SER A 15 -25.49 -43.03 -31.31
N PHE A 16 -26.07 -41.85 -31.48
CA PHE A 16 -25.32 -40.59 -31.50
C PHE A 16 -24.69 -40.25 -30.14
N LEU A 17 -25.45 -40.40 -29.06
CA LEU A 17 -24.98 -40.13 -27.69
C LEU A 17 -23.84 -41.07 -27.26
N PHE A 18 -23.89 -42.35 -27.66
CA PHE A 18 -22.84 -43.32 -27.38
C PHE A 18 -21.61 -43.17 -28.29
N LYS A 19 -21.82 -42.85 -29.58
CA LYS A 19 -20.73 -42.73 -30.57
C LYS A 19 -19.74 -41.63 -30.23
N TYR A 20 -20.22 -40.50 -29.73
CA TYR A 20 -19.38 -39.33 -29.40
C TYR A 20 -19.17 -39.16 -27.89
N ARG A 21 -19.68 -40.09 -27.07
CA ARG A 21 -19.48 -40.14 -25.61
C ARG A 21 -19.80 -38.81 -24.92
N TRP A 22 -20.90 -38.17 -25.32
CA TRP A 22 -21.36 -36.87 -24.80
C TRP A 22 -21.65 -36.88 -23.30
N TRP A 23 -21.98 -38.03 -22.73
CA TRP A 23 -22.21 -38.19 -21.29
C TRP A 23 -20.94 -37.91 -20.46
N ILE A 24 -19.73 -38.15 -21.01
CA ILE A 24 -18.46 -37.81 -20.34
C ILE A 24 -18.26 -36.29 -20.32
N LEU A 25 -18.59 -35.60 -21.41
CA LEU A 25 -18.56 -34.13 -21.47
C LEU A 25 -19.50 -33.53 -20.42
N LEU A 26 -20.75 -34.00 -20.36
CA LEU A 26 -21.73 -33.54 -19.38
C LEU A 26 -21.25 -33.82 -17.95
N GLY A 27 -20.64 -34.98 -17.69
CA GLY A 27 -20.02 -35.29 -16.41
C GLY A 27 -18.93 -34.31 -16.01
N ILE A 28 -18.01 -33.98 -16.92
CA ILE A 28 -16.93 -33.01 -16.66
C ILE A 28 -17.50 -31.62 -16.33
N ILE A 29 -18.52 -31.16 -17.07
CA ILE A 29 -19.14 -29.85 -16.85
C ILE A 29 -19.88 -29.82 -15.51
N ILE A 30 -20.66 -30.84 -15.19
CA ILE A 30 -21.45 -30.89 -13.94
C ILE A 30 -20.51 -30.97 -12.73
N ILE A 31 -19.50 -31.84 -12.77
CA ILE A 31 -18.53 -31.99 -11.67
C ILE A 31 -17.70 -30.71 -11.54
N GLY A 32 -17.18 -30.17 -12.65
CA GLY A 32 -16.38 -28.94 -12.66
C GLY A 32 -17.17 -27.74 -12.15
N GLY A 33 -18.40 -27.53 -12.62
CA GLY A 33 -19.28 -26.46 -12.17
C GLY A 33 -19.69 -26.60 -10.70
N GLY A 34 -19.95 -27.83 -10.25
CA GLY A 34 -20.20 -28.13 -8.83
C GLY A 34 -18.99 -27.80 -7.94
N LEU A 35 -17.78 -28.20 -8.36
CA LEU A 35 -16.54 -27.89 -7.64
C LEU A 35 -16.22 -26.38 -7.66
N GLN A 36 -16.47 -25.69 -8.76
CA GLN A 36 -16.32 -24.23 -8.85
C GLN A 36 -17.27 -23.52 -7.90
N THR A 37 -18.54 -23.93 -7.88
CA THR A 37 -19.57 -23.36 -6.99
C THR A 37 -19.18 -23.61 -5.53
N ALA A 38 -18.74 -24.83 -5.20
CA ALA A 38 -18.26 -25.16 -3.86
C ALA A 38 -17.02 -24.33 -3.48
N ALA A 39 -16.00 -24.24 -4.35
CA ALA A 39 -14.80 -23.44 -4.11
C ALA A 39 -15.12 -21.95 -3.93
N TRP A 40 -16.12 -21.43 -4.66
CA TRP A 40 -16.55 -20.04 -4.56
C TRP A 40 -17.25 -19.74 -3.23
N PHE A 41 -18.17 -20.59 -2.78
CA PHE A 41 -18.92 -20.35 -1.53
C PHE A 41 -18.22 -20.86 -0.27
N HIS A 42 -17.14 -21.64 -0.39
CA HIS A 42 -16.41 -22.18 0.76
C HIS A 42 -15.47 -21.15 1.42
N TYR A 43 -15.03 -20.14 0.67
CA TYR A 43 -14.08 -19.10 1.11
C TYR A 43 -14.66 -17.68 0.95
N ASP A 44 -15.93 -17.48 1.32
CA ASP A 44 -16.62 -16.18 1.19
C ASP A 44 -15.95 -15.04 2.00
N ASP A 45 -15.28 -15.38 3.09
CA ASP A 45 -14.59 -14.42 3.97
C ASP A 45 -13.14 -14.08 3.54
N GLU A 46 -12.49 -14.91 2.73
CA GLU A 46 -11.09 -14.74 2.28
C GLU A 46 -10.99 -14.77 0.75
N ARG A 47 -11.09 -13.60 0.14
CA ARG A 47 -11.11 -13.45 -1.33
C ARG A 47 -9.88 -14.03 -2.02
N THR A 48 -8.70 -13.93 -1.41
CA THR A 48 -7.47 -14.55 -1.92
C THR A 48 -7.56 -16.07 -1.96
N ALA A 49 -8.01 -16.72 -0.88
CA ALA A 49 -8.19 -18.17 -0.83
C ALA A 49 -9.28 -18.64 -1.81
N GLN A 50 -10.36 -17.85 -1.97
CA GLN A 50 -11.43 -18.06 -2.94
C GLN A 50 -10.88 -18.10 -4.37
N VAL A 51 -10.09 -17.09 -4.76
CA VAL A 51 -9.41 -16.99 -6.05
C VAL A 51 -8.47 -18.18 -6.28
N PHE A 52 -7.59 -18.49 -5.31
CA PHE A 52 -6.66 -19.62 -5.41
C PHE A 52 -7.33 -20.98 -5.50
N SER A 53 -8.54 -21.13 -4.96
CA SER A 53 -9.30 -22.38 -5.05
C SER A 53 -10.09 -22.47 -6.36
N PHE A 54 -10.57 -21.34 -6.86
CA PHE A 54 -11.40 -21.27 -8.06
C PHE A 54 -10.60 -21.47 -9.35
N TYR A 55 -9.43 -20.85 -9.50
CA TYR A 55 -8.64 -20.91 -10.74
C TYR A 55 -8.11 -22.31 -11.08
N PRO A 56 -7.53 -23.09 -10.15
CA PRO A 56 -7.09 -24.46 -10.43
C PRO A 56 -8.24 -25.39 -10.80
N VAL A 57 -9.41 -25.24 -10.18
CA VAL A 57 -10.61 -26.04 -10.52
C VAL A 57 -11.10 -25.68 -11.93
N THR A 58 -11.06 -24.40 -12.29
CA THR A 58 -11.41 -23.92 -13.63
C THR A 58 -10.41 -24.41 -14.68
N GLY A 59 -9.11 -24.27 -14.43
CA GLY A 59 -8.06 -24.78 -15.30
C GLY A 59 -8.10 -26.30 -15.47
N GLY A 60 -8.33 -27.04 -14.36
CA GLY A 60 -8.47 -28.49 -14.36
C GLY A 60 -9.70 -28.97 -15.14
N THR A 61 -10.83 -28.28 -15.00
CA THR A 61 -12.04 -28.56 -15.79
C THR A 61 -11.78 -28.31 -17.28
N GLY A 62 -11.14 -27.19 -17.63
CA GLY A 62 -10.74 -26.90 -19.00
C GLY A 62 -9.80 -27.96 -19.60
N LEU A 63 -8.79 -28.40 -18.83
CA LEU A 63 -7.89 -29.46 -19.25
C LEU A 63 -8.63 -30.79 -19.47
N ALA A 64 -9.54 -31.16 -18.57
CA ALA A 64 -10.34 -32.38 -18.71
C ALA A 64 -11.22 -32.34 -19.98
N LEU A 65 -11.79 -31.18 -20.32
CA LEU A 65 -12.55 -30.99 -21.57
C LEU A 65 -11.66 -31.15 -22.81
N VAL A 66 -10.44 -30.59 -22.78
CA VAL A 66 -9.46 -30.74 -23.87
C VAL A 66 -9.03 -32.21 -24.02
N LEU A 67 -8.73 -32.90 -22.92
CA LEU A 67 -8.36 -34.32 -22.93
C LEU A 67 -9.50 -35.22 -23.43
N TRP A 68 -10.74 -34.93 -23.03
CA TRP A 68 -11.91 -35.61 -23.58
C TRP A 68 -12.00 -35.39 -25.09
N TRP A 69 -11.86 -34.15 -25.55
CA TRP A 69 -11.92 -33.81 -26.97
C TRP A 69 -10.85 -34.54 -27.79
N THR A 70 -9.61 -34.58 -27.31
CA THR A 70 -8.46 -35.17 -28.03
C THR A 70 -8.46 -36.69 -28.05
N PHE A 71 -8.78 -37.33 -26.94
CA PHE A 71 -8.60 -38.78 -26.80
C PHE A 71 -9.91 -39.56 -26.80
N VAL A 72 -10.99 -39.00 -26.25
CA VAL A 72 -12.18 -39.76 -25.83
C VAL A 72 -13.41 -39.50 -26.70
N SER A 73 -13.54 -38.32 -27.30
CA SER A 73 -14.75 -37.76 -27.95
C SER A 73 -15.34 -38.53 -29.14
N GLY A 74 -14.71 -39.61 -29.60
CA GLY A 74 -15.20 -40.41 -30.73
C GLY A 74 -15.13 -39.72 -32.11
N PHE A 75 -14.70 -38.45 -32.19
CA PHE A 75 -14.53 -37.71 -33.44
C PHE A 75 -13.33 -38.20 -34.28
N SER A 76 -13.34 -37.89 -35.58
CA SER A 76 -12.21 -38.18 -36.48
C SER A 76 -10.97 -37.35 -36.11
N LYS A 77 -9.77 -37.84 -36.43
CA LYS A 77 -8.51 -37.10 -36.17
C LYS A 77 -8.53 -35.68 -36.74
N ARG A 78 -9.06 -35.51 -37.96
CA ARG A 78 -9.19 -34.19 -38.62
C ARG A 78 -10.14 -33.26 -37.86
N THR A 79 -11.28 -33.78 -37.42
CA THR A 79 -12.26 -33.01 -36.63
C THR A 79 -11.70 -32.62 -35.27
N ARG A 80 -10.95 -33.51 -34.61
CA ARG A 80 -10.31 -33.21 -33.32
C ARG A 80 -9.26 -32.12 -33.45
N LEU A 81 -8.39 -32.20 -34.45
CA LEU A 81 -7.39 -31.18 -34.74
C LEU A 81 -8.03 -29.82 -35.09
N ALA A 82 -9.06 -29.82 -35.94
CA ALA A 82 -9.80 -28.60 -36.28
C ALA A 82 -10.48 -27.99 -35.05
N GLY A 83 -11.08 -28.81 -34.19
CA GLY A 83 -11.69 -28.34 -32.95
C GLY A 83 -10.67 -27.82 -31.94
N LEU A 84 -9.49 -28.43 -31.83
CA LEU A 84 -8.41 -27.89 -30.99
C LEU A 84 -7.95 -26.53 -31.48
N ALA A 85 -7.73 -26.37 -32.78
CA ALA A 85 -7.37 -25.09 -33.36
C ALA A 85 -8.46 -24.03 -33.10
N LEU A 86 -9.73 -24.42 -33.23
CA LEU A 86 -10.86 -23.53 -32.99
C LEU A 86 -11.06 -23.20 -31.49
N MET A 87 -10.74 -24.12 -30.58
CA MET A 87 -10.73 -23.87 -29.13
C MET A 87 -9.54 -23.01 -28.69
N ALA A 88 -8.39 -23.12 -29.37
CA ALA A 88 -7.23 -22.27 -29.12
C ALA A 88 -7.43 -20.85 -29.68
N LEU A 89 -8.26 -20.66 -30.71
CA LEU A 89 -8.42 -19.39 -31.41
C LEU A 89 -8.89 -18.25 -30.49
N PRO A 90 -9.90 -18.39 -29.61
CA PRO A 90 -10.25 -17.35 -28.64
C PRO A 90 -9.10 -17.01 -27.70
N ALA A 91 -8.32 -17.99 -27.23
CA ALA A 91 -7.18 -17.73 -26.35
C ALA A 91 -6.05 -17.01 -27.10
N ILE A 92 -5.78 -17.40 -28.36
CA ILE A 92 -4.82 -16.71 -29.22
C ILE A 92 -5.29 -15.28 -29.48
N VAL A 93 -6.54 -15.08 -29.88
CA VAL A 93 -7.15 -13.75 -30.10
C VAL A 93 -7.09 -12.91 -28.83
N PHE A 94 -7.38 -13.51 -27.67
CA PHE A 94 -7.26 -12.83 -26.39
C PHE A 94 -5.80 -12.42 -26.11
N LEU A 95 -4.83 -13.32 -26.22
CA LEU A 95 -3.42 -13.05 -25.97
C LEU A 95 -2.78 -12.12 -27.01
N THR A 96 -3.34 -12.03 -28.23
CA THR A 96 -2.91 -11.08 -29.26
C THR A 96 -3.54 -9.70 -29.09
N LEU A 97 -4.78 -9.60 -28.61
CA LEU A 97 -5.46 -8.31 -28.41
C LEU A 97 -5.17 -7.69 -27.05
N TYR A 98 -4.97 -8.52 -26.02
CA TYR A 98 -4.74 -8.10 -24.64
C TYR A 98 -3.28 -8.32 -24.24
N LYS A 99 -2.77 -7.42 -23.40
CA LYS A 99 -1.53 -7.59 -22.64
C LYS A 99 -1.88 -7.76 -21.17
N TYR A 100 -1.15 -8.63 -20.49
CA TYR A 100 -1.18 -8.74 -19.04
C TYR A 100 -0.45 -7.52 -18.44
N GLU A 101 -0.99 -6.92 -17.39
CA GLU A 101 -0.33 -5.82 -16.68
C GLU A 101 0.20 -6.27 -15.32
N ARG A 102 -0.68 -6.65 -14.40
CA ARG A 102 -0.33 -7.02 -13.01
C ARG A 102 -1.44 -7.78 -12.29
N PHE A 103 -1.15 -8.29 -11.10
CA PHE A 103 -2.16 -8.77 -10.16
C PHE A 103 -2.65 -7.62 -9.25
N GLN A 104 -3.94 -7.63 -8.91
CA GLN A 104 -4.50 -6.77 -7.87
C GLN A 104 -4.19 -7.33 -6.47
N GLY A 105 -4.46 -6.57 -5.40
CA GLY A 105 -4.29 -7.02 -4.01
C GLY A 105 -5.10 -8.27 -3.65
N ASP A 106 -6.15 -8.59 -4.42
CA ASP A 106 -6.95 -9.81 -4.32
C ASP A 106 -6.50 -10.93 -5.30
N MET A 107 -5.33 -10.78 -5.93
CA MET A 107 -4.69 -11.74 -6.85
C MET A 107 -5.45 -11.97 -8.18
N LEU A 108 -6.32 -11.04 -8.59
CA LEU A 108 -6.92 -11.05 -9.93
C LEU A 108 -5.98 -10.39 -10.97
N PRO A 109 -5.76 -11.02 -12.15
CA PRO A 109 -4.96 -10.42 -13.20
C PRO A 109 -5.70 -9.29 -13.91
N THR A 110 -5.00 -8.19 -14.17
CA THR A 110 -5.47 -7.07 -14.98
C THR A 110 -4.99 -7.20 -16.42
N TRP A 111 -5.88 -6.86 -17.35
CA TRP A 111 -5.63 -6.93 -18.78
C TRP A 111 -5.99 -5.60 -19.43
N SER A 112 -5.14 -5.14 -20.33
CA SER A 112 -5.40 -3.95 -21.16
C SER A 112 -5.22 -4.29 -22.62
N TRP A 113 -5.79 -3.47 -23.50
CA TRP A 113 -5.61 -3.66 -24.93
C TRP A 113 -4.15 -3.39 -25.31
N ARG A 114 -3.57 -4.18 -26.22
CA ARG A 114 -2.15 -4.01 -26.62
C ARG A 114 -1.83 -2.63 -27.19
N TRP A 115 -2.82 -1.95 -27.77
CA TRP A 115 -2.71 -0.60 -28.33
C TRP A 115 -3.08 0.52 -27.36
N GLN A 116 -3.52 0.19 -26.13
CA GLN A 116 -3.67 1.22 -25.10
C GLN A 116 -2.28 1.64 -24.60
N PRO A 117 -2.02 2.96 -24.51
CA PRO A 117 -0.81 3.45 -23.89
C PRO A 117 -0.69 2.90 -22.46
N SER A 118 0.46 2.33 -22.15
CA SER A 118 0.85 1.95 -20.79
C SER A 118 0.88 3.17 -19.87
N ALA A 119 0.78 2.95 -18.56
CA ALA A 119 0.91 4.02 -17.57
C ALA A 119 2.22 4.81 -17.74
N ALA A 120 3.33 4.12 -18.03
CA ALA A 120 4.62 4.74 -18.31
C ALA A 120 4.59 5.65 -19.55
N GLU A 121 3.94 5.23 -20.64
CA GLU A 121 3.77 6.05 -21.84
C GLU A 121 2.86 7.26 -21.57
N LYS A 122 1.75 7.08 -20.84
CA LYS A 122 0.88 8.20 -20.44
C LYS A 122 1.66 9.26 -19.65
N ARG A 123 2.47 8.83 -18.68
CA ARG A 123 3.34 9.71 -17.89
C ARG A 123 4.40 10.40 -18.75
N ALA A 124 5.10 9.67 -19.61
CA ALA A 124 6.09 10.27 -20.51
C ALA A 124 5.48 11.33 -21.43
N ASN A 125 4.27 11.07 -21.95
CA ASN A 125 3.53 12.03 -22.75
C ASN A 125 3.11 13.26 -21.94
N PHE A 126 2.69 13.08 -20.67
CA PHE A 126 2.38 14.20 -19.78
C PHE A 126 3.60 15.09 -19.53
N ILE A 127 4.74 14.51 -19.14
CA ILE A 127 5.97 15.25 -18.88
C ILE A 127 6.47 15.96 -20.15
N SER A 128 6.43 15.31 -21.32
CA SER A 128 6.84 15.95 -22.58
C SER A 128 5.90 17.05 -23.07
N ALA A 129 4.66 17.08 -22.58
CA ALA A 129 3.70 18.15 -22.88
C ALA A 129 3.87 19.37 -21.96
N GLN A 130 4.57 19.23 -20.82
CA GLN A 130 4.89 20.35 -19.96
C GLN A 130 5.97 21.21 -20.63
N ASN A 131 5.73 22.52 -20.68
CA ASN A 131 6.77 23.48 -21.06
C ASN A 131 7.72 23.65 -19.86
N SER A 132 8.57 22.66 -19.61
CA SER A 132 9.69 22.84 -18.70
C SER A 132 10.62 23.86 -19.37
N GLY A 133 10.59 25.11 -18.93
CA GLY A 133 11.57 26.08 -19.40
C GLY A 133 12.96 25.53 -19.07
N ASP A 134 13.89 25.56 -20.04
CA ASP A 134 15.30 25.16 -19.86
C ASP A 134 16.08 26.11 -18.90
N GLY A 135 15.37 26.83 -18.02
CA GLY A 135 15.95 27.71 -17.01
C GLY A 135 16.50 26.89 -15.84
N GLU A 136 17.69 27.25 -15.40
CA GLU A 136 18.26 26.72 -14.16
C GLU A 136 17.34 27.11 -12.99
N LEU A 137 16.90 26.12 -12.19
CA LEU A 137 16.06 26.37 -11.02
C LEU A 137 16.85 27.18 -9.99
N GLU A 138 16.31 28.30 -9.56
CA GLU A 138 16.91 29.09 -8.49
C GLU A 138 16.72 28.39 -7.15
N GLN A 139 17.81 28.30 -6.38
CA GLN A 139 17.76 27.75 -5.03
C GLN A 139 17.05 28.74 -4.10
N VAL A 140 15.98 28.29 -3.47
CA VAL A 140 15.17 29.10 -2.54
C VAL A 140 15.11 28.40 -1.18
N THR A 141 15.28 29.17 -0.10
CA THR A 141 15.07 28.66 1.25
C THR A 141 13.58 28.43 1.49
N LEU A 142 13.23 27.17 1.69
CA LEU A 142 11.89 26.75 2.08
C LEU A 142 11.84 26.55 3.59
N SER A 143 10.73 26.94 4.20
CA SER A 143 10.45 26.75 5.61
C SER A 143 9.03 26.24 5.78
N VAL A 144 8.82 25.34 6.74
CA VAL A 144 7.48 24.84 7.09
C VAL A 144 6.63 26.00 7.60
N SER A 145 5.39 26.06 7.14
CA SER A 145 4.38 27.02 7.51
C SER A 145 3.11 26.32 8.00
N GLU A 146 2.21 27.07 8.64
CA GLU A 146 0.95 26.52 9.16
C GLU A 146 0.13 25.91 8.01
N GLY A 147 -0.26 24.64 8.17
CA GLY A 147 -1.01 23.88 7.18
C GLY A 147 -0.14 23.14 6.17
N ASP A 148 1.20 23.20 6.25
CA ASP A 148 2.07 22.31 5.47
C ASP A 148 1.99 20.85 5.94
N TRP A 149 2.47 19.93 5.11
CA TRP A 149 2.48 18.49 5.37
C TRP A 149 3.89 17.93 5.13
N PRO A 150 4.89 18.30 5.95
CA PRO A 150 6.31 18.17 5.60
C PRO A 150 6.83 16.73 5.51
N HIS A 151 6.11 15.75 6.03
CA HIS A 151 6.55 14.35 6.04
C HIS A 151 5.37 13.38 6.08
N PHE A 152 5.69 12.09 6.13
CA PHE A 152 4.70 11.02 6.19
C PHE A 152 3.70 11.29 7.32
N ARG A 153 2.40 11.30 6.96
CA ARG A 153 1.28 11.56 7.89
C ARG A 153 1.24 12.94 8.56
N GLY A 154 1.87 13.95 7.97
CA GLY A 154 1.78 15.33 8.45
C GLY A 154 2.67 15.60 9.66
N ASP A 155 2.70 16.85 10.13
CA ASP A 155 3.68 17.38 11.10
C ASP A 155 3.78 16.57 12.42
N ASP A 156 2.67 15.98 12.86
CA ASP A 156 2.60 15.16 14.09
C ASP A 156 2.72 13.63 13.83
N TRP A 157 2.95 13.21 12.58
CA TRP A 157 3.03 11.79 12.15
C TRP A 157 1.76 10.96 12.40
N ASP A 158 0.65 11.59 12.76
CA ASP A 158 -0.58 10.91 13.21
C ASP A 158 -1.67 10.87 12.14
N GLY A 159 -1.50 11.58 11.03
CA GLY A 159 -2.45 11.64 9.91
C GLY A 159 -3.72 12.40 10.26
N THR A 160 -3.60 13.45 11.08
CA THR A 160 -4.73 14.27 11.52
C THR A 160 -4.58 15.73 11.08
N VAL A 161 -5.71 16.35 10.73
CA VAL A 161 -5.86 17.81 10.61
C VAL A 161 -7.02 18.24 11.50
N LEU A 162 -6.76 19.11 12.46
CA LEU A 162 -7.78 19.69 13.35
C LEU A 162 -8.07 21.14 12.98
N ASP A 163 -9.18 21.66 13.49
CA ASP A 163 -9.63 23.06 13.31
C ASP A 163 -9.72 23.48 11.82
N PHE A 164 -9.95 22.51 10.94
CA PHE A 164 -10.07 22.74 9.50
C PHE A 164 -11.41 23.41 9.15
N GLY A 165 -12.47 23.01 9.83
CA GLY A 165 -13.84 23.47 9.58
C GLY A 165 -14.47 22.79 8.36
N LEU A 166 -14.33 21.46 8.24
CA LEU A 166 -14.76 20.68 7.09
C LEU A 166 -16.27 20.78 6.92
N ASP A 167 -16.72 21.05 5.69
CA ASP A 167 -18.13 20.89 5.35
C ASP A 167 -18.42 19.42 5.03
N PRO A 168 -19.24 18.71 5.83
CA PRO A 168 -19.53 17.30 5.58
C PRO A 168 -20.59 17.07 4.49
N ASP A 169 -21.29 18.11 4.01
CA ASP A 169 -22.30 17.99 2.96
C ASP A 169 -21.64 17.93 1.58
N TRP A 170 -20.93 16.84 1.30
CA TRP A 170 -20.26 16.61 0.01
C TRP A 170 -21.25 16.30 -1.13
N ASP A 171 -22.52 16.05 -0.83
CA ASP A 171 -23.56 15.99 -1.86
C ASP A 171 -23.84 17.39 -2.44
N ALA A 172 -23.86 18.42 -1.60
CA ALA A 172 -24.00 19.82 -2.04
C ALA A 172 -22.67 20.43 -2.50
N ASN A 173 -21.60 20.20 -1.73
CA ASN A 173 -20.30 20.83 -1.88
C ASN A 173 -19.18 19.77 -1.98
N PRO A 174 -19.11 18.96 -3.05
CA PRO A 174 -18.09 17.93 -3.17
C PRO A 174 -16.68 18.54 -3.28
N PRO A 175 -15.63 17.79 -2.88
CA PRO A 175 -14.24 18.19 -3.12
C PRO A 175 -13.99 18.53 -4.58
N GLN A 176 -13.37 19.68 -4.85
CA GLN A 176 -13.18 20.18 -6.21
C GLN A 176 -11.84 19.71 -6.78
N LEU A 177 -11.85 19.06 -7.94
CA LEU A 177 -10.61 18.65 -8.59
C LEU A 177 -9.80 19.86 -9.06
N LEU A 178 -8.58 20.02 -8.55
CA LEU A 178 -7.64 21.07 -8.97
C LEU A 178 -6.81 20.60 -10.17
N TRP A 179 -6.15 19.45 -10.02
CA TRP A 179 -5.40 18.81 -11.09
C TRP A 179 -5.37 17.28 -10.90
N LYS A 180 -5.17 16.56 -12.00
CA LYS A 180 -4.96 15.11 -12.04
C LYS A 180 -4.08 14.76 -13.22
N HIS A 181 -3.05 13.95 -12.99
CA HIS A 181 -2.13 13.53 -14.04
C HIS A 181 -1.57 12.12 -13.78
N PRO A 182 -1.00 11.46 -14.81
CA PRO A 182 -0.30 10.21 -14.63
C PRO A 182 0.97 10.38 -13.78
N VAL A 183 1.30 9.38 -12.96
CA VAL A 183 2.48 9.34 -12.08
C VAL A 183 3.25 8.03 -12.26
N GLY A 184 4.54 7.99 -11.91
CA GLY A 184 5.33 6.76 -11.88
C GLY A 184 4.88 5.76 -10.81
N MET A 185 5.35 4.52 -10.90
CA MET A 185 5.00 3.46 -9.95
C MET A 185 5.54 3.78 -8.55
N GLY A 186 4.92 3.25 -7.51
CA GLY A 186 5.39 3.42 -6.14
C GLY A 186 4.28 3.75 -5.14
N TRP A 187 4.64 3.61 -3.87
CA TRP A 187 3.72 3.63 -2.73
C TRP A 187 3.98 4.80 -1.77
N SER A 188 4.93 5.68 -2.11
CA SER A 188 5.16 6.95 -1.42
C SER A 188 3.86 7.77 -1.32
N SER A 189 3.63 8.39 -0.17
CA SER A 189 2.67 9.48 -0.03
C SER A 189 3.27 10.78 -0.59
N PHE A 190 2.71 11.93 -0.24
CA PHE A 190 3.23 13.26 -0.54
C PHE A 190 3.73 13.93 0.74
N ALA A 191 4.83 14.66 0.63
CA ALA A 191 5.18 15.74 1.53
C ALA A 191 4.93 17.07 0.84
N VAL A 192 4.42 18.08 1.54
CA VAL A 192 4.04 19.38 0.98
C VAL A 192 4.59 20.50 1.85
N VAL A 193 5.31 21.44 1.24
CA VAL A 193 5.80 22.67 1.89
C VAL A 193 5.61 23.85 0.96
N GLY A 194 4.71 24.76 1.32
CA GLY A 194 4.24 25.82 0.43
C GLY A 194 3.71 25.24 -0.88
N ASP A 195 4.22 25.73 -2.01
CA ASP A 195 3.82 25.24 -3.34
C ASP A 195 4.63 24.03 -3.84
N TYR A 196 5.46 23.41 -3.00
CA TYR A 196 6.32 22.27 -3.37
C TYR A 196 5.75 20.97 -2.84
N VAL A 197 5.48 20.03 -3.74
CA VAL A 197 4.92 18.71 -3.44
C VAL A 197 5.95 17.64 -3.78
N PHE A 198 6.42 16.89 -2.79
CA PHE A 198 7.46 15.88 -2.93
C PHE A 198 6.90 14.48 -2.84
N THR A 199 7.36 13.58 -3.72
CA THR A 199 7.01 12.15 -3.67
C THR A 199 8.11 11.32 -4.31
N GLN A 200 8.02 10.00 -4.18
CA GLN A 200 8.90 9.07 -4.90
C GLN A 200 8.17 8.29 -5.98
N GLU A 201 8.88 7.96 -7.05
CA GLU A 201 8.38 7.23 -8.20
C GLU A 201 9.42 6.25 -8.72
N GLN A 202 8.99 5.18 -9.37
CA GLN A 202 9.83 4.39 -10.25
C GLN A 202 9.47 4.68 -11.69
N ARG A 203 10.48 5.15 -12.42
CA ARG A 203 10.45 5.58 -13.81
C ARG A 203 11.38 4.71 -14.64
N GLY A 204 11.36 4.92 -15.96
CA GLY A 204 12.19 4.16 -16.89
C GLY A 204 11.67 2.74 -17.17
N THR A 205 12.60 1.85 -17.53
CA THR A 205 12.34 0.44 -17.85
C THR A 205 13.35 -0.45 -17.12
N SER A 206 13.18 -1.77 -17.15
CA SER A 206 14.20 -2.70 -16.63
C SER A 206 15.58 -2.52 -17.28
N GLU A 207 15.66 -1.94 -18.48
CA GLU A 207 16.93 -1.65 -19.18
C GLU A 207 17.50 -0.27 -18.83
N LYS A 208 16.67 0.65 -18.34
CA LYS A 208 17.04 2.00 -17.88
C LYS A 208 16.29 2.28 -16.58
N PRO A 209 16.75 1.65 -15.48
CA PRO A 209 16.03 1.69 -14.22
C PRO A 209 16.18 3.05 -13.54
N GLU A 210 15.09 3.60 -13.02
CA GLU A 210 15.12 4.89 -12.30
C GLU A 210 14.20 4.83 -11.08
N GLU A 211 14.76 4.85 -9.87
CA GLU A 211 14.03 5.28 -8.67
C GLU A 211 14.21 6.79 -8.55
N SER A 212 13.13 7.54 -8.46
CA SER A 212 13.11 9.00 -8.58
C SER A 212 12.47 9.67 -7.38
N VAL A 213 13.06 10.78 -6.95
CA VAL A 213 12.41 11.77 -6.09
C VAL A 213 11.94 12.90 -6.99
N VAL A 214 10.67 13.26 -6.86
CA VAL A 214 10.00 14.19 -7.77
C VAL A 214 9.37 15.32 -6.98
N CYS A 215 9.51 16.54 -7.48
CA CYS A 215 8.78 17.70 -6.98
C CYS A 215 7.76 18.17 -8.01
N TYR A 216 6.53 18.34 -7.58
CA TYR A 216 5.44 18.96 -8.30
C TYR A 216 5.09 20.33 -7.72
N ASP A 217 4.51 21.18 -8.56
CA ASP A 217 3.84 22.40 -8.15
C ASP A 217 2.46 22.10 -7.57
N LEU A 218 2.17 22.59 -6.35
CA LEU A 218 0.91 22.30 -5.66
C LEU A 218 -0.33 22.81 -6.42
N GLN A 219 -0.21 23.92 -7.15
CA GLN A 219 -1.36 24.57 -7.79
C GLN A 219 -1.70 23.95 -9.14
N THR A 220 -0.69 23.51 -9.88
CA THR A 220 -0.82 23.07 -11.28
C THR A 220 -0.62 21.56 -11.45
N GLY A 221 0.08 20.90 -10.53
CA GLY A 221 0.56 19.53 -10.70
C GLY A 221 1.75 19.42 -11.66
N ASP A 222 2.35 20.55 -12.06
CA ASP A 222 3.46 20.52 -13.00
C ASP A 222 4.76 20.09 -12.35
N GLN A 223 5.55 19.28 -13.05
CA GLN A 223 6.83 18.82 -12.50
C GLN A 223 7.81 20.00 -12.43
N ARG A 224 8.28 20.31 -11.22
CA ARG A 224 9.31 21.32 -10.96
C ARG A 224 10.70 20.75 -11.16
N TRP A 225 11.00 19.60 -10.54
CA TRP A 225 12.27 18.91 -10.71
C TRP A 225 12.13 17.39 -10.49
N VAL A 226 13.13 16.65 -10.96
CA VAL A 226 13.29 15.22 -10.69
C VAL A 226 14.77 14.91 -10.42
N TYR A 227 15.03 14.13 -9.38
CA TYR A 227 16.30 13.45 -9.14
C TYR A 227 16.07 11.94 -9.31
N ALA A 228 17.00 11.22 -9.94
CA ALA A 228 16.85 9.79 -10.22
C ALA A 228 18.14 9.00 -9.93
N ASP A 229 18.01 7.91 -9.18
CA ASP A 229 19.05 6.91 -9.00
C ASP A 229 18.87 5.77 -10.01
N PRO A 230 19.96 5.22 -10.57
CA PRO A 230 19.91 4.21 -11.63
C PRO A 230 19.63 2.80 -11.10
N VAL A 231 18.55 2.64 -10.33
CA VAL A 231 18.16 1.41 -9.62
C VAL A 231 16.69 1.06 -9.85
N TRP A 232 16.33 -0.22 -9.67
CA TRP A 232 14.97 -0.72 -9.86
C TRP A 232 14.63 -1.73 -8.79
N PHE A 233 13.50 -1.52 -8.12
CA PHE A 233 12.90 -2.51 -7.26
C PHE A 233 11.70 -3.15 -7.94
N SER A 234 11.63 -4.49 -7.89
CA SER A 234 10.48 -5.24 -8.39
C SER A 234 10.08 -6.35 -7.43
N GLU A 235 8.78 -6.47 -7.20
CA GLU A 235 8.17 -7.51 -6.39
C GLU A 235 6.80 -7.87 -6.98
N THR A 236 6.47 -9.16 -7.02
CA THR A 236 5.29 -9.66 -7.75
C THR A 236 3.97 -9.32 -7.06
N LEU A 237 3.93 -9.35 -5.73
CA LEU A 237 2.73 -9.14 -4.91
C LEU A 237 2.60 -7.68 -4.48
N GLY A 238 3.71 -7.07 -4.06
CA GLY A 238 3.79 -5.69 -3.59
C GLY A 238 3.97 -4.68 -4.71
N SER A 239 4.11 -5.11 -5.97
CA SER A 239 4.46 -4.25 -7.12
C SER A 239 5.78 -3.50 -6.97
N ASP A 240 6.06 -2.70 -7.99
CA ASP A 240 7.34 -2.09 -8.25
C ASP A 240 7.45 -0.69 -7.62
N GLY A 241 8.68 -0.27 -7.33
CA GLY A 241 9.03 1.10 -6.98
C GLY A 241 9.13 1.46 -5.50
N PRO A 242 9.49 2.72 -5.19
CA PRO A 242 9.75 3.19 -3.84
C PRO A 242 8.48 3.27 -2.99
N ARG A 243 8.63 3.08 -1.68
CA ARG A 243 7.51 2.97 -0.70
C ARG A 243 7.51 4.07 0.36
N ALA A 244 8.69 4.43 0.85
CA ALA A 244 8.84 5.49 1.83
C ALA A 244 8.38 6.84 1.25
N THR A 245 7.91 7.72 2.12
CA THR A 245 7.60 9.11 1.77
C THR A 245 8.80 9.99 2.12
N PRO A 246 9.19 10.96 1.26
CA PRO A 246 10.26 11.88 1.59
C PRO A 246 9.91 12.74 2.81
N THR A 247 10.91 13.06 3.62
CA THR A 247 10.78 13.92 4.80
C THR A 247 11.46 15.26 4.50
N PHE A 248 10.72 16.35 4.62
CA PHE A 248 11.27 17.71 4.56
C PHE A 248 11.81 18.15 5.91
N PHE A 249 13.02 18.70 5.93
CA PHE A 249 13.57 19.38 7.10
C PHE A 249 14.59 20.43 6.66
N ASP A 250 14.41 21.69 7.11
CA ASP A 250 15.40 22.77 6.94
C ASP A 250 15.88 22.94 5.47
N SER A 251 14.93 23.19 4.56
CA SER A 251 15.15 23.34 3.11
C SER A 251 15.74 22.11 2.39
N LYS A 252 15.74 20.94 3.03
CA LYS A 252 16.25 19.69 2.46
C LYS A 252 15.17 18.62 2.44
N ILE A 253 15.27 17.71 1.47
CA ILE A 253 14.44 16.51 1.35
C ILE A 253 15.30 15.29 1.63
N TYR A 254 14.84 14.46 2.56
CA TYR A 254 15.44 13.17 2.91
C TYR A 254 14.55 12.06 2.39
N ALA A 255 15.07 11.26 1.47
CA ALA A 255 14.28 10.28 0.72
C ALA A 255 14.97 8.92 0.74
N LEU A 256 14.26 7.89 1.22
CA LEU A 256 14.73 6.52 1.22
C LEU A 256 14.09 5.74 0.06
N GLY A 257 14.89 5.33 -0.92
CA GLY A 257 14.46 4.49 -2.03
C GLY A 257 14.12 3.06 -1.58
N ALA A 258 13.38 2.31 -2.39
CA ALA A 258 13.03 0.92 -2.07
C ALA A 258 14.25 -0.01 -2.04
N THR A 259 15.33 0.40 -2.69
CA THR A 259 16.62 -0.31 -2.73
C THR A 259 17.56 0.00 -1.57
N GLY A 260 17.21 0.91 -0.66
CA GLY A 260 18.05 1.28 0.49
C GLY A 260 18.92 2.52 0.29
N ILE A 261 18.83 3.19 -0.85
CA ILE A 261 19.52 4.47 -1.07
C ILE A 261 18.80 5.58 -0.30
N LEU A 262 19.48 6.17 0.68
CA LEU A 262 19.06 7.36 1.42
C LEU A 262 19.73 8.58 0.80
N ASN A 263 18.92 9.45 0.20
CA ASN A 263 19.37 10.71 -0.40
C ASN A 263 18.99 11.91 0.47
N CYS A 264 19.88 12.89 0.51
CA CYS A 264 19.58 14.25 0.93
C CYS A 264 19.69 15.18 -0.27
N LEU A 265 18.59 15.84 -0.60
CA LEU A 265 18.45 16.74 -1.74
C LEU A 265 18.13 18.15 -1.26
N ASP A 266 18.56 19.15 -2.02
CA ASP A 266 18.01 20.50 -1.89
C ASP A 266 16.53 20.48 -2.29
N ALA A 267 15.64 20.96 -1.42
CA ALA A 267 14.21 20.85 -1.62
C ALA A 267 13.70 21.69 -2.80
N SER A 268 14.36 22.82 -3.09
CA SER A 268 13.91 23.74 -4.14
C SER A 268 14.34 23.31 -5.55
N THR A 269 15.48 22.65 -5.67
CA THR A 269 16.12 22.32 -6.95
C THR A 269 16.26 20.83 -7.24
N GLY A 270 16.12 19.97 -6.23
CA GLY A 270 16.37 18.52 -6.34
C GLY A 270 17.86 18.16 -6.44
N LYS A 271 18.77 19.12 -6.24
CA LYS A 271 20.21 18.87 -6.32
C LYS A 271 20.65 17.95 -5.18
N LEU A 272 21.37 16.89 -5.51
CA LEU A 272 21.96 15.99 -4.52
C LEU A 272 22.98 16.72 -3.64
N ILE A 273 22.80 16.61 -2.32
CA ILE A 273 23.72 17.10 -1.30
C ILE A 273 24.62 15.95 -0.84
N TRP A 274 24.02 14.83 -0.43
CA TRP A 274 24.73 13.59 -0.09
C TRP A 274 23.82 12.36 -0.30
N SER A 275 24.43 11.18 -0.44
CA SER A 275 23.74 9.89 -0.59
C SER A 275 24.45 8.80 0.21
N ARG A 276 23.69 7.85 0.77
CA ARG A 276 24.20 6.65 1.48
C ARG A 276 23.37 5.44 1.10
N ASP A 277 24.01 4.27 1.00
CA ASP A 277 23.31 2.99 0.94
C ASP A 277 23.21 2.43 2.36
N ILE A 278 22.00 2.45 2.94
CA ILE A 278 21.80 2.04 4.33
C ILE A 278 21.95 0.53 4.52
N LEU A 279 21.77 -0.25 3.45
CA LEU A 279 21.92 -1.71 3.49
C LEU A 279 23.40 -2.09 3.44
N GLU A 280 24.20 -1.38 2.64
CA GLU A 280 25.66 -1.51 2.66
C GLU A 280 26.23 -1.09 4.02
N ASP A 281 25.85 0.09 4.53
CA ASP A 281 26.29 0.60 5.84
C ASP A 281 25.95 -0.37 7.00
N ALA A 282 24.85 -1.12 6.87
CA ALA A 282 24.39 -2.08 7.87
C ALA A 282 24.78 -3.54 7.61
N GLU A 283 25.43 -3.84 6.48
CA GLU A 283 25.69 -5.21 6.01
C GLU A 283 24.41 -6.07 5.96
N ALA A 284 23.31 -5.47 5.53
CA ALA A 284 21.97 -6.06 5.54
C ALA A 284 21.51 -6.44 4.12
N GLY A 285 20.63 -7.45 4.04
CA GLY A 285 19.85 -7.72 2.83
C GLY A 285 18.62 -6.84 2.76
N ASN A 286 18.14 -6.54 1.56
CA ASN A 286 16.88 -5.81 1.41
C ASN A 286 15.68 -6.65 1.87
N LEU A 287 14.62 -5.98 2.33
CA LEU A 287 13.35 -6.59 2.65
C LEU A 287 12.66 -7.10 1.39
N THR A 288 11.92 -8.21 1.52
CA THR A 288 11.18 -8.79 0.40
C THR A 288 10.15 -7.82 -0.18
N TRP A 289 9.58 -6.91 0.61
CA TRP A 289 8.66 -5.86 0.15
C TRP A 289 9.33 -4.48 0.11
N ALA A 290 10.66 -4.43 -0.04
CA ALA A 290 11.51 -3.24 -0.06
C ALA A 290 11.53 -2.41 1.24
N MET A 291 12.49 -1.49 1.30
CA MET A 291 12.50 -0.45 2.32
C MET A 291 11.29 0.48 2.16
N SER A 292 10.49 0.60 3.22
CA SER A 292 9.25 1.41 3.24
C SER A 292 9.18 2.42 4.37
N ALA A 293 10.07 2.31 5.36
CA ALA A 293 10.12 3.21 6.51
C ALA A 293 10.56 4.62 6.06
N SER A 294 9.63 5.57 6.04
CA SER A 294 9.96 6.99 5.84
C SER A 294 11.04 7.41 6.84
N PRO A 295 12.12 8.10 6.40
CA PRO A 295 13.23 8.44 7.28
C PRO A 295 12.76 9.43 8.34
N LEU A 296 13.05 9.12 9.61
CA LEU A 296 12.78 10.02 10.73
C LEU A 296 13.88 11.08 10.76
N VAL A 297 13.51 12.35 10.57
CA VAL A 297 14.44 13.49 10.58
C VAL A 297 14.07 14.44 11.71
N TYR A 298 15.03 14.77 12.56
CA TYR A 298 14.87 15.70 13.67
C TYR A 298 16.23 16.29 14.06
N ASP A 299 16.24 17.48 14.64
CA ASP A 299 17.46 18.18 15.06
C ASP A 299 18.55 18.15 13.97
N ASP A 300 19.68 17.47 14.21
CA ASP A 300 20.78 17.29 13.26
C ASP A 300 20.86 15.88 12.67
N PHE A 301 19.79 15.09 12.77
CA PHE A 301 19.86 13.65 12.60
C PHE A 301 18.81 13.07 11.66
N VAL A 302 19.17 11.95 11.04
CA VAL A 302 18.27 11.07 10.26
C VAL A 302 18.39 9.66 10.80
N VAL A 303 17.27 8.98 11.05
CA VAL A 303 17.25 7.60 11.55
C VAL A 303 16.58 6.68 10.53
N CYS A 304 17.24 5.55 10.26
CA CYS A 304 16.74 4.47 9.41
C CYS A 304 16.87 3.12 10.11
N ASN A 305 16.04 2.15 9.72
CA ASN A 305 16.06 0.77 10.21
C ASN A 305 16.40 -0.19 9.06
N PRO A 306 17.68 -0.31 8.65
CA PRO A 306 18.09 -1.25 7.60
C PRO A 306 18.04 -2.72 8.03
N GLY A 307 18.01 -3.01 9.33
CA GLY A 307 17.81 -4.37 9.84
C GLY A 307 19.04 -5.28 9.79
N GLY A 308 20.24 -4.71 9.82
CA GLY A 308 21.48 -5.46 9.94
C GLY A 308 21.67 -6.10 11.33
N ASP A 309 22.53 -7.12 11.38
CA ASP A 309 22.91 -7.80 12.62
C ASP A 309 24.06 -7.07 13.34
N GLN A 310 24.49 -7.57 14.51
CA GLN A 310 25.70 -7.10 15.22
C GLN A 310 25.75 -5.58 15.49
N ASN A 311 24.68 -5.01 16.07
CA ASN A 311 24.54 -3.58 16.34
C ASN A 311 24.37 -2.71 15.08
N LYS A 312 23.69 -3.21 14.05
CA LYS A 312 23.44 -2.49 12.78
C LYS A 312 21.98 -2.51 12.34
N SER A 313 21.05 -2.88 13.22
CA SER A 313 19.63 -2.90 12.84
C SER A 313 19.05 -1.50 12.70
N VAL A 314 19.51 -0.55 13.50
CA VAL A 314 19.13 0.86 13.47
C VAL A 314 20.38 1.69 13.25
N VAL A 315 20.30 2.65 12.33
CA VAL A 315 21.42 3.55 12.01
C VAL A 315 20.94 5.00 12.12
N LYS A 316 21.70 5.80 12.87
CA LYS A 316 21.52 7.24 12.97
C LYS A 316 22.64 7.94 12.21
N TYR A 317 22.26 8.81 11.29
CA TYR A 317 23.15 9.62 10.47
C TYR A 317 23.10 11.08 10.89
N ASN A 318 24.17 11.82 10.63
CA ASN A 318 24.16 13.27 10.62
C ASN A 318 23.44 13.75 9.35
N ARG A 319 22.41 14.58 9.51
CA ARG A 319 21.55 15.01 8.41
C ARG A 319 22.24 15.93 7.40
N ASN A 320 23.38 16.53 7.77
CA ASN A 320 24.06 17.52 6.94
C ASN A 320 25.06 16.89 5.96
N ASP A 321 25.67 15.75 6.32
CA ASP A 321 26.71 15.10 5.52
C ASP A 321 26.55 13.59 5.33
N GLY A 322 25.57 12.96 5.98
CA GLY A 322 25.31 11.53 5.90
C GLY A 322 26.30 10.65 6.68
N SER A 323 27.16 11.22 7.52
CA SER A 323 28.06 10.44 8.37
C SER A 323 27.30 9.67 9.44
N ILE A 324 27.75 8.45 9.76
CA ILE A 324 27.14 7.64 10.81
C ILE A 324 27.50 8.24 12.18
N VAL A 325 26.48 8.51 12.99
CA VAL A 325 26.61 8.94 14.39
C VAL A 325 26.71 7.72 15.30
N TRP A 326 25.78 6.77 15.14
CA TRP A 326 25.83 5.48 15.81
C TRP A 326 25.03 4.42 15.03
N GLN A 327 25.33 3.16 15.34
CA GLN A 327 24.57 1.98 14.90
C GLN A 327 24.22 1.14 16.13
N SER A 328 23.03 0.54 16.16
CA SER A 328 22.59 -0.30 17.28
C SER A 328 21.60 -1.39 16.86
N GLY A 329 21.36 -2.33 17.78
CA GLY A 329 20.40 -3.42 17.64
C GLY A 329 20.78 -4.50 16.63
N SER A 330 20.06 -5.61 16.63
CA SER A 330 20.38 -6.79 15.82
C SER A 330 19.14 -7.52 15.30
N ARG A 331 18.07 -6.78 15.05
CA ARG A 331 16.77 -7.33 14.62
C ARG A 331 16.51 -7.00 13.16
N ALA A 332 15.75 -7.88 12.51
CA ALA A 332 15.38 -7.70 11.12
C ALA A 332 14.54 -6.42 10.96
N ALA A 333 14.71 -5.70 9.85
CA ALA A 333 13.97 -4.47 9.61
C ALA A 333 12.45 -4.70 9.59
N GLY A 334 11.71 -3.69 10.08
CA GLY A 334 10.28 -3.59 9.90
C GLY A 334 9.93 -2.73 8.68
N TYR A 335 8.64 -2.46 8.53
CA TYR A 335 8.11 -1.61 7.44
C TYR A 335 7.65 -0.24 7.95
N ALA A 336 7.56 -0.08 9.28
CA ALA A 336 7.20 1.16 9.95
C ALA A 336 8.43 2.09 10.11
N GLY A 337 8.20 3.40 9.99
CA GLY A 337 9.19 4.42 10.34
C GLY A 337 9.54 4.39 11.83
N ALA A 338 10.71 4.94 12.18
CA ALA A 338 11.05 5.19 13.57
C ALA A 338 10.22 6.35 14.11
N VAL A 339 9.86 6.31 15.39
CA VAL A 339 9.13 7.38 16.09
C VAL A 339 9.99 7.90 17.23
N LEU A 340 10.07 9.23 17.36
CA LEU A 340 10.76 9.88 18.47
C LEU A 340 9.73 10.25 19.54
N ALA A 341 9.96 9.81 20.78
CA ALA A 341 9.05 10.06 21.88
C ALA A 341 9.81 10.32 23.18
N THR A 342 9.19 11.02 24.12
CA THR A 342 9.68 11.07 25.51
C THR A 342 8.79 10.16 26.35
N ILE A 343 9.38 9.09 26.90
CA ILE A 343 8.67 8.11 27.73
C ILE A 343 9.42 8.01 29.05
N GLY A 344 8.70 8.20 30.16
CA GLY A 344 9.28 8.22 31.50
C GLY A 344 10.46 9.20 31.62
N ASP A 345 10.27 10.44 31.14
CA ASP A 345 11.27 11.52 31.10
C ASP A 345 12.56 11.23 30.28
N VAL A 346 12.61 10.10 29.55
CA VAL A 346 13.72 9.75 28.67
C VAL A 346 13.31 9.92 27.22
N ARG A 347 14.14 10.57 26.40
CA ARG A 347 13.95 10.70 24.95
C ARG A 347 14.39 9.40 24.26
N GLN A 348 13.45 8.73 23.60
CA GLN A 348 13.58 7.39 23.06
C GLN A 348 13.23 7.34 21.57
N LEU A 349 13.97 6.53 20.83
CA LEU A 349 13.66 6.15 19.46
C LEU A 349 12.95 4.80 19.47
N LEU A 350 11.68 4.82 19.10
CA LEU A 350 10.85 3.64 18.93
C LEU A 350 11.02 3.09 17.51
N VAL A 351 11.37 1.82 17.39
CA VAL A 351 11.53 1.13 16.11
C VAL A 351 10.69 -0.13 16.14
N PHE A 352 9.65 -0.15 15.31
CA PHE A 352 8.78 -1.32 15.17
C PHE A 352 9.31 -2.21 14.06
N ASP A 353 10.26 -3.08 14.43
CA ASP A 353 11.02 -3.93 13.55
C ASP A 353 10.29 -5.26 13.24
N GLY A 354 10.89 -6.17 12.49
CA GLY A 354 10.25 -7.43 12.10
C GLY A 354 9.99 -8.41 13.25
N ASP A 355 10.65 -8.22 14.39
CA ASP A 355 10.57 -9.08 15.57
C ASP A 355 9.74 -8.44 16.69
N GLY A 356 9.56 -7.11 16.70
CA GLY A 356 8.72 -6.40 17.67
C GLY A 356 9.07 -4.93 17.83
N LEU A 357 8.62 -4.34 18.94
CA LEU A 357 8.86 -2.91 19.23
C LEU A 357 10.12 -2.77 20.11
N GLY A 358 11.18 -2.22 19.53
CA GLY A 358 12.38 -1.83 20.25
C GLY A 358 12.39 -0.35 20.61
N SER A 359 13.05 -0.03 21.71
CA SER A 359 13.35 1.35 22.10
C SER A 359 14.85 1.54 22.31
N PHE A 360 15.35 2.68 21.83
CA PHE A 360 16.76 3.06 21.91
C PHE A 360 16.90 4.47 22.50
N GLY A 361 17.90 4.69 23.35
CA GLY A 361 18.25 6.02 23.81
C GLY A 361 18.64 6.90 22.62
N GLU A 362 17.99 8.05 22.45
CA GLU A 362 18.16 8.91 21.27
C GLU A 362 19.62 9.33 21.04
N ALA A 363 20.32 9.69 22.12
CA ALA A 363 21.70 10.16 22.07
C ALA A 363 22.72 9.01 21.97
N THR A 364 22.51 7.90 22.67
CA THR A 364 23.52 6.83 22.84
C THR A 364 23.34 5.67 21.86
N GLY A 365 22.13 5.46 21.35
CA GLY A 365 21.75 4.25 20.62
C GLY A 365 21.62 3.03 21.53
N GLU A 366 21.74 3.14 22.85
CA GLU A 366 21.59 2.00 23.76
C GLU A 366 20.15 1.48 23.72
N GLN A 367 19.98 0.17 23.54
CA GLN A 367 18.64 -0.43 23.58
C GLN A 367 18.12 -0.40 25.02
N LEU A 368 17.07 0.37 25.25
CA LEU A 368 16.46 0.57 26.57
C LEU A 368 15.56 -0.60 26.93
N TRP A 369 14.67 -0.98 26.01
CA TRP A 369 13.77 -2.12 26.17
C TRP A 369 13.37 -2.67 24.82
N PHE A 370 12.78 -3.87 24.85
CA PHE A 370 12.23 -4.51 23.67
C PHE A 370 11.01 -5.34 24.06
N TYR A 371 9.94 -5.22 23.26
CA TYR A 371 8.73 -6.02 23.41
C TYR A 371 8.51 -6.89 22.17
N GLU A 372 8.46 -8.21 22.36
CA GLU A 372 8.29 -9.17 21.28
C GLU A 372 6.89 -9.09 20.68
N TRP A 373 6.82 -8.81 19.40
CA TRP A 373 5.56 -8.70 18.66
C TRP A 373 5.80 -8.98 17.19
N THR A 374 5.71 -10.25 16.81
CA THR A 374 6.11 -10.72 15.49
C THR A 374 5.01 -11.52 14.80
N ASN A 375 5.19 -11.72 13.50
CA ASN A 375 4.40 -12.60 12.66
C ASN A 375 5.32 -13.37 11.71
N GLN A 376 4.80 -14.45 11.11
CA GLN A 376 5.59 -15.31 10.21
C GLN A 376 6.35 -14.53 9.10
N PRO A 377 5.75 -13.57 8.37
CA PRO A 377 6.48 -12.80 7.37
C PRO A 377 7.29 -11.62 7.95
N LYS A 378 7.31 -11.44 9.27
CA LYS A 378 7.98 -10.31 9.97
C LYS A 378 7.54 -8.93 9.48
N VAL A 379 6.25 -8.78 9.19
CA VAL A 379 5.66 -7.55 8.66
C VAL A 379 4.98 -6.78 9.79
N ASN A 380 5.73 -5.86 10.40
CA ASN A 380 5.18 -4.79 11.23
C ASN A 380 5.20 -3.51 10.40
N ALA A 381 4.02 -3.07 9.98
CA ALA A 381 3.83 -2.06 8.92
C ALA A 381 2.83 -0.97 9.31
N ALA A 382 2.51 -0.85 10.60
CA ALA A 382 1.79 0.28 11.17
C ALA A 382 2.75 0.99 12.15
N LEU A 383 2.78 2.31 12.12
CA LEU A 383 3.54 3.12 13.05
C LEU A 383 3.06 2.88 14.48
N PRO A 384 3.99 2.75 15.45
CA PRO A 384 3.61 2.79 16.86
C PRO A 384 3.02 4.16 17.19
N VAL A 385 1.86 4.18 17.84
CA VAL A 385 1.19 5.43 18.23
C VAL A 385 1.50 5.70 19.69
N VAL A 386 2.18 6.81 19.96
CA VAL A 386 2.44 7.29 21.32
C VAL A 386 1.15 7.95 21.82
N LEU A 387 0.54 7.38 22.85
CA LEU A 387 -0.75 7.86 23.37
C LEU A 387 -0.56 8.99 24.38
N ASP A 388 0.50 8.90 25.16
CA ASP A 388 0.90 9.79 26.25
C ASP A 388 2.37 9.51 26.59
N ASP A 389 2.93 10.22 27.58
CA ASP A 389 4.32 10.05 28.04
C ASP A 389 4.59 8.69 28.72
N GLU A 390 3.60 7.80 28.77
CA GLU A 390 3.67 6.51 29.47
C GLU A 390 3.35 5.31 28.58
N SER A 391 2.55 5.46 27.52
CA SER A 391 1.95 4.33 26.83
C SER A 391 1.93 4.45 25.31
N ILE A 392 2.05 3.28 24.68
CA ILE A 392 2.21 3.13 23.24
C ILE A 392 1.18 2.11 22.75
N PHE A 393 0.50 2.42 21.67
CA PHE A 393 -0.36 1.50 20.95
C PHE A 393 0.37 0.93 19.73
N ILE A 394 0.32 -0.40 19.58
CA ILE A 394 0.83 -1.11 18.41
C ILE A 394 -0.23 -2.05 17.83
N SER A 395 -0.13 -2.29 16.53
CA SER A 395 -0.97 -3.24 15.83
C SER A 395 -0.23 -3.87 14.66
N SER A 396 -0.52 -5.15 14.41
CA SER A 396 -0.03 -5.86 13.24
C SER A 396 -1.12 -6.71 12.60
N GLY A 397 -1.03 -6.79 11.28
CA GLY A 397 -1.77 -7.70 10.42
C GLY A 397 -1.49 -9.18 10.71
N TYR A 398 -1.77 -10.04 9.73
CA TYR A 398 -1.38 -11.47 9.77
C TYR A 398 -1.88 -12.20 11.03
N ALA A 399 -3.12 -11.91 11.44
CA ALA A 399 -3.79 -12.49 12.60
C ALA A 399 -3.14 -12.22 13.97
N VAL A 400 -2.20 -11.27 14.08
CA VAL A 400 -1.56 -10.91 15.35
C VAL A 400 -2.54 -10.14 16.25
N GLY A 401 -2.99 -8.97 15.81
CA GLY A 401 -3.92 -8.11 16.56
C GLY A 401 -3.29 -6.80 17.01
N SER A 402 -3.57 -6.38 18.23
CA SER A 402 -3.12 -5.09 18.78
C SER A 402 -2.79 -5.18 20.27
N ALA A 403 -2.01 -4.24 20.77
CA ALA A 403 -1.66 -4.10 22.18
C ALA A 403 -1.50 -2.63 22.58
N ARG A 404 -1.75 -2.33 23.86
CA ARG A 404 -1.30 -1.11 24.52
C ARG A 404 -0.23 -1.49 25.54
N LEU A 405 0.94 -0.89 25.38
CA LEU A 405 2.14 -1.16 26.13
C LEU A 405 2.46 0.04 27.02
N LYS A 406 2.99 -0.22 28.21
CA LYS A 406 3.47 0.78 29.13
C LYS A 406 4.91 0.45 29.53
N PRO A 407 5.92 1.06 28.91
CA PRO A 407 7.30 0.94 29.38
C PRO A 407 7.45 1.57 30.77
N VAL A 408 8.08 0.86 31.69
CA VAL A 408 8.31 1.29 33.07
C VAL A 408 9.77 1.10 33.45
N GLN A 409 10.32 2.01 34.24
CA GLN A 409 11.63 1.83 34.87
C GLN A 409 11.46 1.37 36.31
N ASP A 410 12.33 0.47 36.76
CA ASP A 410 12.49 0.16 38.17
C ASP A 410 13.36 1.21 38.90
N GLU A 411 13.52 1.04 40.22
CA GLU A 411 14.32 1.96 41.06
C GLU A 411 15.81 2.00 40.66
N ASP A 412 16.31 0.96 39.98
CA ASP A 412 17.68 0.85 39.50
C ASP A 412 17.85 1.40 38.06
N GLY A 413 16.75 1.87 37.44
CA GLY A 413 16.72 2.45 36.09
C GLY A 413 16.61 1.43 34.96
N ALA A 414 16.41 0.14 35.27
CA ALA A 414 16.20 -0.89 34.26
C ALA A 414 14.77 -0.83 33.72
N TRP A 415 14.63 -0.99 32.41
CA TRP A 415 13.32 -0.94 31.75
C TRP A 415 12.64 -2.31 31.71
N ALA A 416 11.33 -2.30 31.90
CA ALA A 416 10.42 -3.38 31.58
C ALA A 416 9.23 -2.83 30.77
N VAL A 417 8.47 -3.72 30.13
CA VAL A 417 7.25 -3.34 29.40
C VAL A 417 6.06 -4.05 30.03
N GLU A 418 5.12 -3.27 30.57
CA GLU A 418 3.85 -3.77 31.05
C GLU A 418 2.81 -3.80 29.93
N GLU A 419 2.06 -4.89 29.83
CA GLU A 419 0.92 -4.98 28.94
C GLU A 419 -0.31 -4.38 29.63
N VAL A 420 -0.75 -3.19 29.21
CA VAL A 420 -2.02 -2.62 29.69
C VAL A 420 -3.16 -3.51 29.21
N TRP A 421 -3.12 -3.91 27.94
CA TRP A 421 -3.95 -4.97 27.38
C TRP A 421 -3.33 -5.53 26.09
N VAL A 422 -3.69 -6.77 25.75
CA VAL A 422 -3.36 -7.41 24.48
C VAL A 422 -4.62 -8.02 23.88
N SER A 423 -4.93 -7.63 22.64
CA SER A 423 -6.09 -8.06 21.88
C SER A 423 -5.69 -8.88 20.67
N LYS A 424 -5.61 -10.21 20.90
CA LYS A 424 -5.22 -11.17 19.85
C LYS A 424 -6.24 -11.22 18.72
N ASN A 425 -5.74 -11.15 17.49
CA ASN A 425 -6.52 -11.24 16.25
C ASN A 425 -7.67 -10.21 16.19
N LYS A 426 -7.50 -9.03 16.81
CA LYS A 426 -8.44 -7.90 16.75
C LYS A 426 -7.70 -6.64 16.36
N PHE A 427 -8.34 -5.83 15.51
CA PHE A 427 -7.83 -4.55 15.08
C PHE A 427 -6.42 -4.67 14.49
N ARG A 428 -6.38 -5.34 13.33
CA ARG A 428 -5.18 -5.82 12.64
C ARG A 428 -4.83 -4.86 11.52
N LEU A 429 -3.98 -3.90 11.84
CA LEU A 429 -3.54 -2.89 10.90
C LEU A 429 -2.46 -3.47 10.00
N LYS A 430 -2.65 -3.31 8.69
CA LYS A 430 -1.74 -3.79 7.66
C LYS A 430 -1.75 -2.77 6.53
N PHE A 431 -0.58 -2.24 6.20
CA PHE A 431 -0.40 -1.13 5.25
C PHE A 431 -1.04 0.21 5.64
N GLN A 432 -1.69 0.30 6.79
CA GLN A 432 -2.44 1.47 7.23
C GLN A 432 -2.13 1.73 8.70
N ASP A 433 -2.05 2.99 9.11
CA ASP A 433 -1.99 3.34 10.53
C ASP A 433 -3.36 3.79 11.05
N ALA A 434 -3.53 3.77 12.37
CA ALA A 434 -4.74 4.26 13.02
C ALA A 434 -4.76 5.78 13.05
N VAL A 435 -5.95 6.35 13.02
CA VAL A 435 -6.20 7.73 13.44
C VAL A 435 -6.94 7.71 14.78
N LEU A 436 -6.64 8.66 15.65
CA LEU A 436 -7.26 8.75 16.97
C LEU A 436 -8.38 9.79 16.97
N ILE A 437 -9.52 9.50 17.60
CA ILE A 437 -10.57 10.48 17.90
C ILE A 437 -11.01 10.25 19.36
N GLY A 438 -10.63 11.16 20.25
CA GLY A 438 -10.79 10.97 21.70
C GLY A 438 -10.04 9.72 22.18
N ASP A 439 -10.70 8.89 22.98
CA ASP A 439 -10.12 7.66 23.56
C ASP A 439 -10.18 6.43 22.61
N TYR A 440 -10.41 6.66 21.31
CA TYR A 440 -10.70 5.61 20.34
C TYR A 440 -9.75 5.66 19.15
N ALA A 441 -9.31 4.49 18.72
CA ALA A 441 -8.53 4.31 17.50
C ALA A 441 -9.42 3.79 16.37
N TYR A 442 -9.28 4.38 15.19
CA TYR A 442 -9.98 3.98 13.97
C TYR A 442 -8.99 3.55 12.91
N GLY A 443 -9.24 2.40 12.28
CA GLY A 443 -8.36 1.89 11.24
C GLY A 443 -8.88 0.62 10.56
N ALA A 444 -8.26 0.24 9.45
CA ALA A 444 -8.66 -0.95 8.70
C ALA A 444 -8.15 -2.24 9.35
N ASP A 445 -9.06 -2.99 9.98
CA ASP A 445 -8.82 -4.35 10.45
C ASP A 445 -8.91 -5.32 9.26
N ASP A 446 -7.80 -5.62 8.59
CA ASP A 446 -7.74 -6.36 7.31
C ASP A 446 -8.76 -5.83 6.27
N GLY A 447 -8.68 -4.53 6.00
CA GLY A 447 -9.41 -3.87 4.92
C GLY A 447 -10.89 -3.56 5.17
N ILE A 448 -11.34 -3.68 6.42
CA ILE A 448 -12.64 -3.21 6.88
C ILE A 448 -12.39 -2.22 8.02
N LEU A 449 -12.98 -1.03 7.93
CA LEU A 449 -12.85 -0.02 8.97
C LEU A 449 -13.38 -0.56 10.30
N ALA A 450 -12.69 -0.25 11.38
CA ALA A 450 -13.05 -0.67 12.72
C ALA A 450 -12.79 0.47 13.70
N ALA A 451 -13.49 0.43 14.83
CA ALA A 451 -13.19 1.22 16.01
C ALA A 451 -12.67 0.32 17.14
N LEU A 452 -11.69 0.82 17.87
CA LEU A 452 -11.09 0.19 19.04
C LEU A 452 -11.09 1.19 20.20
N ASP A 453 -11.55 0.73 21.36
CA ASP A 453 -11.39 1.45 22.62
C ASP A 453 -9.96 1.27 23.14
N LEU A 454 -9.19 2.36 23.23
CA LEU A 454 -7.78 2.34 23.65
C LEU A 454 -7.59 2.07 25.15
N SER A 455 -8.65 2.24 25.96
CA SER A 455 -8.61 1.94 27.39
C SER A 455 -8.76 0.45 27.66
N THR A 456 -9.57 -0.26 26.87
CA THR A 456 -9.92 -1.67 27.11
C THR A 456 -9.34 -2.65 26.08
N GLY A 457 -8.88 -2.17 24.92
CA GLY A 457 -8.47 -3.00 23.79
C GLY A 457 -9.65 -3.67 23.08
N LYS A 458 -10.89 -3.29 23.37
CA LYS A 458 -12.08 -3.92 22.78
C LYS A 458 -12.38 -3.30 21.42
N ARG A 459 -12.45 -4.15 20.39
CA ARG A 459 -13.00 -3.75 19.08
C ARG A 459 -14.50 -3.52 19.22
N LEU A 460 -14.94 -2.28 19.03
CA LEU A 460 -16.33 -1.85 19.22
C LEU A 460 -17.21 -2.28 18.04
N TRP A 461 -16.75 -1.98 16.83
CA TRP A 461 -17.40 -2.39 15.59
C TRP A 461 -16.36 -2.62 14.47
N LYS A 462 -16.82 -3.26 13.39
CA LYS A 462 -16.06 -3.50 12.14
C LYS A 462 -17.02 -3.48 10.96
N LYS A 463 -17.00 -2.43 10.15
CA LYS A 463 -17.95 -2.13 9.06
C LYS A 463 -17.23 -1.32 7.96
N GLY A 464 -17.83 -1.17 6.78
CA GLY A 464 -17.22 -0.40 5.68
C GLY A 464 -15.98 -1.09 5.09
N ARG A 465 -16.18 -1.89 4.03
CA ARG A 465 -15.07 -2.59 3.36
C ARG A 465 -14.46 -1.65 2.32
N TYR A 466 -13.23 -1.22 2.59
CA TYR A 466 -12.48 -0.28 1.73
C TYR A 466 -11.19 -0.89 1.15
N GLY A 467 -10.97 -2.19 1.40
CA GLY A 467 -9.71 -2.86 1.03
C GLY A 467 -8.54 -2.34 1.85
N TYR A 468 -7.31 -2.52 1.38
CA TYR A 468 -6.12 -1.91 2.00
C TYR A 468 -5.95 -0.43 1.66
N GLY A 469 -7.08 0.29 1.57
CA GLY A 469 -7.12 1.73 1.42
C GLY A 469 -6.54 2.46 2.62
N GLN A 470 -6.36 3.76 2.48
CA GLN A 470 -5.67 4.61 3.43
C GLN A 470 -6.61 5.67 4.00
N ILE A 471 -6.32 6.13 5.21
CA ILE A 471 -7.18 7.07 5.92
C ILE A 471 -6.41 8.28 6.41
N VAL A 472 -7.10 9.42 6.48
CA VAL A 472 -6.66 10.65 7.12
C VAL A 472 -7.83 11.23 7.92
N ARG A 473 -7.57 11.74 9.12
CA ARG A 473 -8.56 12.40 9.95
C ARG A 473 -8.59 13.89 9.60
N VAL A 474 -9.78 14.44 9.38
CA VAL A 474 -10.00 15.89 9.23
C VAL A 474 -11.16 16.28 10.14
N ASP A 475 -10.88 17.08 11.17
CA ASP A 475 -11.77 17.39 12.28
C ASP A 475 -12.31 16.11 12.95
N ASP A 476 -13.63 15.90 12.92
CA ASP A 476 -14.32 14.73 13.48
C ASP A 476 -14.62 13.66 12.40
N TYR A 477 -14.13 13.86 11.18
CA TYR A 477 -14.39 12.98 10.04
C TYR A 477 -13.15 12.21 9.63
N ILE A 478 -13.36 11.06 9.01
CA ILE A 478 -12.33 10.23 8.40
C ILE A 478 -12.53 10.28 6.90
N ILE A 479 -11.53 10.78 6.18
CA ILE A 479 -11.46 10.66 4.74
C ILE A 479 -10.77 9.34 4.41
N VAL A 480 -11.45 8.49 3.64
CA VAL A 480 -10.97 7.17 3.23
C VAL A 480 -10.67 7.20 1.74
N LEU A 481 -9.42 6.94 1.37
CA LEU A 481 -9.01 6.62 0.01
C LEU A 481 -9.02 5.10 -0.13
N THR A 482 -10.02 4.55 -0.81
CA THR A 482 -10.19 3.09 -0.93
C THR A 482 -9.09 2.48 -1.79
N GLU A 483 -8.85 1.18 -1.63
CA GLU A 483 -7.86 0.46 -2.45
C GLU A 483 -8.13 0.57 -3.96
N GLN A 484 -9.41 0.74 -4.34
CA GLN A 484 -9.84 0.91 -5.72
C GLN A 484 -9.72 2.35 -6.25
N GLY A 485 -9.35 3.32 -5.40
CA GLY A 485 -9.20 4.72 -5.78
C GLY A 485 -10.46 5.58 -5.60
N ASP A 486 -11.49 5.09 -4.91
CA ASP A 486 -12.62 5.94 -4.51
C ASP A 486 -12.21 6.79 -3.30
N LEU A 487 -12.76 8.01 -3.22
CA LEU A 487 -12.70 8.86 -2.04
C LEU A 487 -14.05 8.78 -1.32
N ALA A 488 -14.03 8.43 -0.04
CA ALA A 488 -15.21 8.39 0.82
C ALA A 488 -15.03 9.29 2.04
N LEU A 489 -16.11 9.93 2.46
CA LEU A 489 -16.19 10.66 3.73
C LEU A 489 -16.96 9.81 4.74
N VAL A 490 -16.36 9.57 5.89
CA VAL A 490 -16.92 8.74 6.95
C VAL A 490 -17.02 9.54 8.24
N GLU A 491 -18.20 9.53 8.84
CA GLU A 491 -18.38 9.90 10.24
C GLU A 491 -18.26 8.62 11.08
N ALA A 492 -17.39 8.64 12.09
CA ALA A 492 -17.10 7.47 12.92
C ALA A 492 -17.21 7.84 14.40
N THR A 493 -18.08 7.13 15.11
CA THR A 493 -18.23 7.23 16.57
C THR A 493 -17.91 5.88 17.21
N PRO A 494 -17.80 5.79 18.54
CA PRO A 494 -17.62 4.52 19.24
C PRO A 494 -18.76 3.52 19.00
N GLU A 495 -19.98 4.00 18.74
CA GLU A 495 -21.17 3.18 18.56
C GLU A 495 -21.33 2.69 17.12
N GLU A 496 -21.05 3.54 16.14
CA GLU A 496 -21.26 3.21 14.73
C GLU A 496 -20.39 4.01 13.76
N MET A 497 -20.52 3.67 12.48
CA MET A 497 -19.95 4.45 11.38
C MET A 497 -21.04 4.72 10.34
N THR A 498 -20.96 5.90 9.75
CA THR A 498 -21.81 6.33 8.64
C THR A 498 -20.93 6.81 7.50
N GLU A 499 -21.02 6.13 6.34
CA GLU A 499 -20.44 6.66 5.10
C GLU A 499 -21.37 7.76 4.59
N LEU A 500 -20.90 9.00 4.65
CA LEU A 500 -21.66 10.19 4.27
C LEU A 500 -21.65 10.39 2.75
N TYR A 501 -20.52 10.09 2.11
CA TYR A 501 -20.34 10.32 0.68
C TYR A 501 -19.28 9.39 0.08
N ARG A 502 -19.38 9.11 -1.22
CA ARG A 502 -18.37 8.40 -2.00
C ARG A 502 -18.32 8.90 -3.44
N MET A 503 -17.12 9.14 -3.95
CA MET A 503 -16.88 9.46 -5.36
C MET A 503 -15.65 8.74 -5.92
N PRO A 504 -15.64 8.40 -7.22
CA PRO A 504 -14.42 7.93 -7.87
C PRO A 504 -13.38 9.05 -7.93
N ALA A 505 -12.21 8.86 -7.33
CA ALA A 505 -11.21 9.91 -7.19
C ALA A 505 -9.92 9.64 -7.97
N LEU A 506 -9.52 8.37 -8.12
CA LEU A 506 -8.43 7.88 -8.95
C LEU A 506 -8.93 6.71 -9.81
N GLN A 507 -8.27 6.49 -10.95
CA GLN A 507 -8.55 5.38 -11.83
C GLN A 507 -7.30 4.51 -12.02
N GLY A 508 -7.52 3.25 -12.38
CA GLY A 508 -6.43 2.29 -12.58
C GLY A 508 -5.69 1.96 -11.28
N GLY A 509 -4.70 1.08 -11.39
CA GLY A 509 -3.82 0.73 -10.28
C GLY A 509 -4.48 0.14 -9.03
N ILE A 510 -3.65 0.02 -7.99
CA ILE A 510 -4.03 -0.28 -6.61
C ILE A 510 -3.64 0.94 -5.80
N THR A 511 -4.40 1.28 -4.76
CA THR A 511 -4.17 2.48 -3.95
C THR A 511 -3.79 2.10 -2.52
N TRP A 512 -2.49 2.12 -2.23
CA TRP A 512 -1.93 1.88 -0.88
C TRP A 512 -1.19 3.11 -0.34
N ASN A 513 -1.29 4.25 -1.01
CA ASN A 513 -0.60 5.49 -0.67
C ASN A 513 -1.43 6.29 0.33
N HIS A 514 -0.81 6.76 1.41
CA HIS A 514 -1.49 7.63 2.37
C HIS A 514 -1.89 8.95 1.70
N PRO A 515 -3.11 9.48 1.94
CA PRO A 515 -3.45 10.84 1.56
C PRO A 515 -2.60 11.86 2.31
N ALA A 516 -2.37 13.01 1.71
CA ALA A 516 -1.76 14.18 2.37
C ALA A 516 -2.74 15.34 2.34
N VAL A 517 -2.84 16.10 3.43
CA VAL A 517 -3.73 17.26 3.52
C VAL A 517 -2.90 18.49 3.86
N ALA A 518 -2.67 19.35 2.88
CA ALA A 518 -1.91 20.59 3.03
C ALA A 518 -2.83 21.80 2.83
N GLY A 519 -3.05 22.58 3.89
CA GLY A 519 -3.99 23.70 3.90
C GLY A 519 -5.42 23.22 3.64
N ASP A 520 -5.97 23.53 2.47
CA ASP A 520 -7.26 23.07 1.95
C ASP A 520 -7.12 22.01 0.83
N LYS A 521 -5.90 21.56 0.55
CA LYS A 521 -5.58 20.65 -0.54
C LYS A 521 -5.42 19.22 -0.04
N LEU A 522 -6.26 18.31 -0.55
CA LEU A 522 -6.12 16.87 -0.41
C LEU A 522 -5.35 16.32 -1.61
N LEU A 523 -4.15 15.82 -1.37
CA LEU A 523 -3.35 15.11 -2.38
C LEU A 523 -3.49 13.60 -2.20
N ILE A 524 -3.78 12.93 -3.31
CA ILE A 524 -3.94 11.48 -3.36
C ILE A 524 -3.22 10.94 -4.59
N ARG A 525 -2.73 9.71 -4.49
CA ARG A 525 -2.15 9.00 -5.63
C ARG A 525 -2.33 7.50 -5.50
N ASN A 526 -2.14 6.82 -6.62
CA ASN A 526 -1.95 5.39 -6.71
C ASN A 526 -0.68 5.10 -7.53
N ALA A 527 -0.53 3.87 -8.02
CA ALA A 527 0.62 3.48 -8.85
C ALA A 527 0.60 4.00 -10.30
N GLU A 528 -0.40 4.80 -10.70
CA GLU A 528 -0.61 5.28 -12.08
C GLU A 528 -1.05 6.74 -12.21
N GLU A 529 -1.80 7.26 -11.24
CA GLU A 529 -2.35 8.61 -11.21
C GLU A 529 -2.05 9.31 -9.89
N ALA A 530 -1.87 10.62 -9.96
CA ALA A 530 -1.86 11.56 -8.84
C ALA A 530 -2.93 12.63 -9.06
N ALA A 531 -3.53 13.12 -7.98
CA ALA A 531 -4.53 14.17 -8.03
C ALA A 531 -4.49 15.06 -6.79
N CYS A 532 -4.91 16.31 -6.97
CA CYS A 532 -5.17 17.25 -5.90
C CYS A 532 -6.63 17.72 -5.95
N TYR A 533 -7.29 17.68 -4.80
CA TYR A 533 -8.63 18.19 -4.59
C TYR A 533 -8.62 19.31 -3.57
N VAL A 534 -9.46 20.32 -3.76
CA VAL A 534 -9.77 21.33 -2.75
C VAL A 534 -10.91 20.80 -1.87
N LEU A 535 -10.64 20.66 -0.58
CA LEU A 535 -11.62 20.23 0.41
C LEU A 535 -12.57 21.38 0.78
N PRO A 536 -13.89 21.11 0.86
CA PRO A 536 -14.89 22.13 1.18
C PRO A 536 -14.82 22.53 2.66
N ARG A 537 -14.96 23.83 2.93
CA ARG A 537 -15.00 24.38 4.30
C ARG A 537 -16.34 25.02 4.57
N LYS A 538 -16.82 24.92 5.81
CA LYS A 538 -18.00 25.66 6.27
C LYS A 538 -17.75 27.16 6.11
N GLU A 539 -18.71 27.88 5.53
CA GLU A 539 -18.67 29.35 5.54
C GLU A 539 -18.62 29.82 7.00
N LYS A 540 -17.62 30.66 7.35
CA LYS A 540 -17.45 31.22 8.69
C LYS A 540 -18.49 32.29 9.01
#